data_AF-A0A9X2Z0Q6-F1
#
_entry.id   AF-A0A9X2Z0Q6-F1
#
_cell.length_a   1.000
_cell.length_b   1.000
_cell.length_c   1.000
_cell.angle_alpha   90.00
_cell.angle_beta   90.00
_cell.angle_gamma   90.00
#
_symmetry.space_group_name_H-M   'P 1'
#
loop_
_entity.id
_entity.type
_entity.pdbx_description
1 polymer ?
#
loop_
_entity_poly.entity_id
_entity_poly.type
_entity_poly.pdbx_seq_one_letter_code
_entity_poly.pdbx_strand_id
1 'polypeptide(L)'
;MTIKTFWTIVIKIFGMLLALGALTIIPQWFSTMYYAYESGDIESLIILNLILLVVLVIYYFVIRICLFKTSWIIGKLKLDNNFENQHIELDSQSFTIISIATIVIGGIMLIESIPTLVKDVFVFFQERSPPKDYSNARWILFNFIKIIIGYLLMTNSKQIAKFIESKKSDREDKGTTK
;
A
#
# COMPACT_ATOMS: atom_id res chain seq x y z
N MET A 1 -12.69 20.58 -9.32
CA MET A 1 -13.32 19.24 -9.21
C MET A 1 -13.82 19.04 -7.79
N THR A 2 -14.90 18.30 -7.58
CA THR A 2 -15.36 17.92 -6.24
C THR A 2 -14.33 17.00 -5.58
N ILE A 3 -14.07 17.18 -4.29
CA ILE A 3 -13.07 16.39 -3.55
C ILE A 3 -13.30 14.88 -3.68
N LYS A 4 -14.58 14.48 -3.68
CA LYS A 4 -15.02 13.09 -3.86
C LYS A 4 -14.60 12.52 -5.21
N THR A 5 -14.67 13.32 -6.27
CA THR A 5 -14.27 12.90 -7.63
C THR A 5 -12.77 12.68 -7.70
N PHE A 6 -11.97 13.58 -7.12
CA PHE A 6 -10.52 13.42 -7.03
C PHE A 6 -10.13 12.14 -6.28
N TRP A 7 -10.64 11.94 -5.06
CA TRP A 7 -10.35 10.73 -4.30
C TRP A 7 -10.84 9.45 -4.99
N THR A 8 -11.95 9.54 -5.73
CA THR A 8 -12.44 8.42 -6.53
C THR A 8 -11.45 8.04 -7.62
N ILE A 9 -10.86 9.01 -8.31
CA ILE A 9 -9.84 8.77 -9.33
C ILE A 9 -8.59 8.15 -8.69
N VAL A 10 -8.09 8.72 -7.59
CA VAL A 10 -6.89 8.22 -6.88
C VAL A 10 -7.07 6.76 -6.45
N ILE A 11 -8.18 6.42 -5.82
CA ILE A 11 -8.44 5.05 -5.35
C ILE A 11 -8.62 4.08 -6.53
N LYS A 12 -9.20 4.51 -7.66
CA LYS A 12 -9.26 3.68 -8.86
C LYS A 12 -7.88 3.40 -9.44
N ILE A 13 -6.99 4.40 -9.48
CA ILE A 13 -5.59 4.22 -9.87
C ILE A 13 -4.91 3.22 -8.92
N PHE A 14 -5.17 3.35 -7.61
CA PHE A 14 -4.63 2.42 -6.62
C PHE A 14 -5.10 0.98 -6.82
N GLY A 15 -6.39 0.78 -7.10
CA GLY A 15 -6.93 -0.54 -7.45
C GLY A 15 -6.28 -1.12 -8.71
N MET A 16 -6.01 -0.28 -9.72
CA MET A 16 -5.34 -0.70 -10.95
C MET A 16 -3.87 -1.07 -10.71
N LEU A 17 -3.14 -0.30 -9.90
CA LEU A 17 -1.77 -0.61 -9.50
C LEU A 17 -1.69 -1.91 -8.69
N LEU A 18 -2.65 -2.15 -7.78
CA LEU A 18 -2.74 -3.42 -7.07
C LEU A 18 -3.01 -4.60 -8.01
N ALA A 19 -3.84 -4.40 -9.05
CA ALA A 19 -4.08 -5.42 -10.06
C ALA A 19 -2.82 -5.74 -10.88
N LEU A 20 -2.00 -4.73 -11.20
CA LEU A 20 -0.68 -4.94 -11.82
C LEU A 20 0.26 -5.72 -10.89
N GLY A 21 0.27 -5.39 -9.59
CA GLY A 21 1.00 -6.16 -8.58
C GLY A 21 0.56 -7.62 -8.52
N ALA A 22 -0.73 -7.89 -8.61
CA ALA A 22 -1.28 -9.25 -8.63
C ALA A 22 -0.79 -10.07 -9.84
N LEU A 23 -0.51 -9.42 -10.98
CA LEU A 23 0.01 -10.10 -12.18
C LEU A 23 1.37 -10.75 -11.93
N THR A 24 2.18 -10.19 -11.01
CA THR A 24 3.49 -10.76 -10.64
C THR A 24 3.40 -12.10 -9.91
N ILE A 25 2.22 -12.43 -9.39
CA ILE A 25 1.96 -13.69 -8.69
C ILE A 25 1.86 -14.86 -9.68
N ILE A 26 1.43 -14.60 -10.93
CA ILE A 26 1.27 -15.64 -11.95
C ILE A 26 2.62 -16.30 -12.30
N PRO A 27 3.69 -15.56 -12.67
CA PRO A 27 5.01 -16.15 -12.90
C PRO A 27 5.56 -16.89 -11.67
N GLN A 28 5.31 -16.34 -10.47
CA GLN A 28 5.78 -16.94 -9.22
C GLN A 28 5.13 -18.30 -8.98
N TRP A 29 3.83 -18.42 -9.24
CA TRP A 29 3.13 -19.70 -9.16
C TRP A 29 3.70 -20.76 -10.11
N PHE A 30 3.97 -20.38 -11.37
CA PHE A 30 4.61 -21.30 -12.33
C PHE A 30 5.97 -21.79 -11.85
N SER A 31 6.81 -20.90 -11.34
CA SER A 31 8.11 -21.26 -10.78
C SER A 31 7.93 -22.26 -9.62
N THR A 32 6.92 -22.06 -8.78
CA THR A 32 6.68 -22.91 -7.62
C THR A 32 6.19 -24.30 -7.99
N MET A 33 5.27 -24.38 -8.96
CA MET A 33 4.82 -25.65 -9.51
C MET A 33 5.99 -26.45 -10.08
N TYR A 34 6.92 -25.80 -10.77
CA TYR A 34 8.13 -26.44 -11.30
C TYR A 34 9.01 -27.01 -10.17
N TYR A 35 9.36 -26.20 -9.17
CA TYR A 35 10.20 -26.65 -8.05
C TYR A 35 9.57 -27.80 -7.25
N ALA A 36 8.27 -27.69 -7.00
CA ALA A 36 7.56 -28.67 -6.20
C ALA A 36 7.38 -30.00 -6.96
N TYR A 37 7.20 -29.96 -8.29
CA TYR A 37 7.28 -31.15 -9.16
C TYR A 37 8.66 -31.80 -9.13
N GLU A 38 9.73 -31.01 -9.22
CA GLU A 38 11.12 -31.51 -9.16
C GLU A 38 11.44 -32.16 -7.81
N SER A 39 10.93 -31.60 -6.71
CA SER A 39 11.16 -32.12 -5.35
C SER A 39 10.38 -33.39 -5.00
N GLY A 40 9.37 -33.78 -5.80
CA GLY A 40 8.53 -34.95 -5.56
C GLY A 40 7.63 -34.87 -4.32
N ASP A 41 7.52 -33.70 -3.69
CA ASP A 41 6.81 -33.52 -2.42
C ASP A 41 5.36 -33.04 -2.62
N ILE A 42 4.45 -34.02 -2.63
CA ILE A 42 3.02 -33.82 -2.91
C ILE A 42 2.33 -32.98 -1.80
N GLU A 43 2.79 -33.09 -0.55
CA GLU A 43 2.23 -32.31 0.56
C GLU A 43 2.50 -30.81 0.41
N SER A 44 3.73 -30.41 0.05
CA SER A 44 4.04 -29.00 -0.23
C SER A 44 3.27 -28.48 -1.43
N LEU A 45 3.07 -29.31 -2.47
CA LEU A 45 2.25 -28.92 -3.62
C LEU A 45 0.83 -28.52 -3.21
N ILE A 46 0.21 -29.29 -2.30
CA ILE A 46 -1.16 -29.02 -1.83
C ILE A 46 -1.18 -27.73 -1.00
N ILE A 47 -0.25 -27.58 -0.06
CA ILE A 47 -0.19 -26.40 0.83
C ILE A 47 0.08 -25.12 0.01
N LEU A 48 1.01 -25.16 -0.93
CA LEU A 48 1.36 -23.99 -1.77
C LEU A 48 0.21 -23.59 -2.69
N ASN A 49 -0.52 -24.54 -3.27
CA ASN A 49 -1.72 -24.25 -4.04
C ASN A 49 -2.84 -23.65 -3.18
N LEU A 50 -3.02 -24.14 -1.95
CA LEU A 50 -3.99 -23.57 -1.02
C LEU A 50 -3.64 -22.11 -0.67
N ILE A 51 -2.37 -21.83 -0.38
CA ILE A 51 -1.87 -20.47 -0.09
C ILE A 51 -2.13 -19.56 -1.30
N LEU A 52 -1.82 -20.00 -2.52
CA LEU A 52 -2.09 -19.23 -3.73
C LEU A 52 -3.57 -18.91 -3.88
N LEU A 53 -4.45 -19.90 -3.69
CA LEU A 53 -5.89 -19.71 -3.83
C LEU A 53 -6.40 -18.66 -2.83
N VAL A 54 -5.92 -18.72 -1.59
CA VAL A 54 -6.22 -17.70 -0.56
C VAL A 54 -5.73 -16.32 -1.01
N VAL A 55 -4.49 -16.22 -1.51
CA VAL A 55 -3.92 -14.96 -2.01
C VAL A 55 -4.75 -14.39 -3.17
N LEU A 56 -5.14 -15.21 -4.15
CA LEU A 56 -5.96 -14.77 -5.28
C LEU A 56 -7.34 -14.28 -4.84
N VAL A 57 -7.97 -14.97 -3.89
CA VAL A 57 -9.25 -14.54 -3.31
C VAL A 57 -9.10 -13.19 -2.60
N ILE A 58 -8.04 -13.01 -1.82
CA ILE A 58 -7.73 -11.74 -1.15
C ILE A 58 -7.55 -10.63 -2.20
N TYR A 59 -6.74 -10.86 -3.24
CA TYR A 59 -6.51 -9.87 -4.29
C TYR A 59 -7.79 -9.50 -5.04
N TYR A 60 -8.58 -10.50 -5.43
CA TYR A 60 -9.86 -10.27 -6.07
C TYR A 60 -10.77 -9.40 -5.20
N PHE A 61 -10.85 -9.69 -3.90
CA PHE A 61 -11.66 -8.93 -2.96
C PHE A 61 -11.15 -7.49 -2.79
N VAL A 62 -9.84 -7.30 -2.63
CA VAL A 62 -9.21 -5.98 -2.48
C VAL A 62 -9.40 -5.11 -3.73
N ILE A 63 -9.17 -5.67 -4.92
CA ILE A 63 -9.37 -4.97 -6.20
C ILE A 63 -10.85 -4.59 -6.35
N ARG A 64 -11.76 -5.52 -6.05
CA ARG A 64 -13.21 -5.27 -6.11
C ARG A 64 -13.62 -4.14 -5.16
N ILE A 65 -13.07 -4.11 -3.95
CA ILE A 65 -13.35 -3.02 -2.99
C ILE A 65 -12.82 -1.68 -3.51
N CYS A 66 -11.58 -1.64 -4.03
CA CYS A 66 -11.00 -0.39 -4.56
C CYS A 66 -11.79 0.16 -5.75
N LEU A 67 -12.18 -0.71 -6.69
CA LEU A 67 -12.82 -0.28 -7.94
C LEU A 67 -14.32 0.00 -7.81
N PHE A 68 -15.06 -0.80 -7.02
CA PHE A 68 -16.52 -0.71 -6.93
C PHE A 68 -17.03 -0.04 -5.65
N LYS A 69 -16.26 -0.08 -4.55
CA LYS A 69 -16.64 0.52 -3.26
C LYS A 69 -15.73 1.69 -2.88
N THR A 70 -15.35 2.48 -3.86
CA THR A 70 -14.50 3.66 -3.66
C THR A 70 -15.09 4.64 -2.65
N SER A 71 -16.40 4.90 -2.69
CA SER A 71 -17.07 5.79 -1.73
C SER A 71 -17.00 5.29 -0.28
N TRP A 72 -16.94 3.97 -0.07
CA TRP A 72 -16.79 3.38 1.26
C TRP A 72 -15.37 3.58 1.80
N ILE A 73 -14.35 3.44 0.94
CA ILE A 73 -12.95 3.74 1.30
C ILE A 73 -12.82 5.22 1.69
N ILE A 74 -13.37 6.13 0.88
CA ILE A 74 -13.35 7.58 1.16
C ILE A 74 -13.96 7.90 2.54
N GLY A 75 -15.10 7.29 2.86
CA GLY A 75 -15.75 7.47 4.15
C GLY A 75 -14.98 6.86 5.32
N LYS A 76 -14.42 5.64 5.15
CA LYS A 76 -13.70 4.94 6.21
C LYS A 76 -12.36 5.60 6.56
N LEU A 77 -11.63 6.06 5.54
CA LEU A 77 -10.39 6.81 5.70
C LEU A 77 -10.65 8.29 6.03
N LYS A 78 -11.93 8.72 6.06
CA LYS A 78 -12.35 10.12 6.29
C LYS A 78 -11.58 11.11 5.40
N LEU A 79 -11.36 10.72 4.14
CA LEU A 79 -10.63 11.54 3.16
C LEU A 79 -11.41 12.81 2.77
N ASP A 80 -12.74 12.76 2.88
CA ASP A 80 -13.66 13.87 2.63
C ASP A 80 -13.67 14.92 3.76
N ASN A 81 -13.66 14.46 5.02
CA ASN A 81 -13.83 15.29 6.23
C ASN A 81 -12.69 16.29 6.50
N ASN A 82 -11.72 16.39 5.58
CA ASN A 82 -10.53 17.22 5.74
C ASN A 82 -10.60 18.48 4.87
N PHE A 83 -11.67 18.63 4.10
CA PHE A 83 -11.87 19.73 3.17
C PHE A 83 -13.23 20.37 3.46
N GLU A 84 -13.23 21.51 4.15
CA GLU A 84 -14.46 22.29 4.45
C GLU A 84 -15.14 22.79 3.17
N ASN A 85 -14.36 23.01 2.11
CA ASN A 85 -14.87 23.40 0.80
C ASN A 85 -15.08 22.17 -0.09
N GLN A 86 -16.28 22.05 -0.67
CA GLN A 86 -16.64 20.98 -1.62
C GLN A 86 -15.81 21.02 -2.91
N HIS A 87 -15.08 22.11 -3.16
CA HIS A 87 -14.24 22.35 -4.32
C HIS A 87 -12.76 22.34 -3.92
N ILE A 88 -11.94 21.58 -4.66
CA ILE A 88 -10.48 21.71 -4.61
C ILE A 88 -10.11 23.05 -5.24
N GLU A 89 -9.89 24.07 -4.42
CA GLU A 89 -9.19 25.27 -4.84
C GLU A 89 -7.69 25.02 -4.65
N LEU A 90 -6.97 24.87 -5.75
CA LEU A 90 -5.50 24.71 -5.76
C LEU A 90 -4.77 25.96 -5.26
N ASP A 91 -5.49 27.07 -5.08
CA ASP A 91 -5.04 28.31 -4.44
C ASP A 91 -5.16 28.26 -2.90
N SER A 92 -5.84 27.24 -2.34
CA SER A 92 -6.01 27.11 -0.90
C SER A 92 -4.76 26.56 -0.21
N GLN A 93 -4.49 27.13 0.97
CA GLN A 93 -3.48 26.79 2.00
C GLN A 93 -2.59 25.58 1.69
N SER A 94 -1.27 25.81 1.64
CA SER A 94 -0.23 24.77 1.43
C SER A 94 -0.46 23.48 2.23
N PHE A 95 -1.05 23.59 3.42
CA PHE A 95 -1.55 22.48 4.24
C PHE A 95 -2.36 21.40 3.46
N THR A 96 -3.32 21.84 2.65
CA THR A 96 -4.27 20.98 1.92
C THR A 96 -3.54 20.11 0.90
N ILE A 97 -2.62 20.72 0.15
CA ILE A 97 -1.79 20.05 -0.86
C ILE A 97 -0.86 19.05 -0.19
N ILE A 98 -0.21 19.44 0.91
CA ILE A 98 0.69 18.56 1.69
C ILE A 98 -0.07 17.36 2.26
N SER A 99 -1.30 17.56 2.75
CA SER A 99 -2.13 16.48 3.26
C SER A 99 -2.50 15.48 2.17
N ILE A 100 -2.94 15.96 0.99
CA ILE A 100 -3.23 15.11 -0.18
C ILE A 100 -1.98 14.32 -0.57
N ALA A 101 -0.84 15.00 -0.72
CA ALA A 101 0.41 14.35 -1.11
C ALA A 101 0.82 13.26 -0.11
N THR A 102 0.69 13.52 1.19
CA THR A 102 0.99 12.56 2.25
C THR A 102 0.12 11.31 2.16
N ILE A 103 -1.19 11.48 1.90
CA ILE A 103 -2.13 10.38 1.73
C ILE A 103 -1.78 9.57 0.48
N VAL A 104 -1.49 10.23 -0.64
CA VAL A 104 -1.13 9.57 -1.90
C VAL A 104 0.15 8.75 -1.75
N ILE A 105 1.18 9.32 -1.11
CA ILE A 105 2.44 8.62 -0.82
C ILE A 105 2.19 7.40 0.08
N GLY A 106 1.43 7.57 1.17
CA GLY A 106 1.08 6.45 2.05
C GLY A 106 0.31 5.34 1.34
N GLY A 107 -0.61 5.71 0.44
CA GLY A 107 -1.36 4.79 -0.40
C GLY A 107 -0.46 4.01 -1.38
N ILE A 108 0.43 4.70 -2.10
CA ILE A 108 1.40 4.06 -3.00
C ILE A 108 2.30 3.09 -2.22
N MET A 109 2.81 3.50 -1.06
CA MET A 109 3.60 2.61 -0.19
C MET A 109 2.83 1.34 0.17
N LEU A 110 1.54 1.43 0.52
CA LEU A 110 0.72 0.24 0.81
C LEU A 110 0.58 -0.67 -0.41
N ILE A 111 0.30 -0.08 -1.58
CA ILE A 111 0.07 -0.81 -2.83
C ILE A 111 1.29 -1.57 -3.30
N GLU A 112 2.48 -1.03 -3.10
CA GLU A 112 3.74 -1.72 -3.42
C GLU A 112 4.12 -2.77 -2.37
N SER A 113 3.88 -2.48 -1.10
CA SER A 113 4.35 -3.32 0.00
C SER A 113 3.50 -4.57 0.18
N ILE A 114 2.19 -4.52 -0.11
CA ILE A 114 1.29 -5.68 -0.01
C ILE A 114 1.72 -6.82 -0.97
N PRO A 115 1.88 -6.61 -2.30
CA PRO A 115 2.38 -7.64 -3.21
C PRO A 115 3.75 -8.16 -2.84
N THR A 116 4.65 -7.26 -2.43
CA THR A 116 6.02 -7.64 -2.06
C THR A 116 6.01 -8.53 -0.82
N LEU A 117 5.21 -8.19 0.20
CA LEU A 117 5.07 -9.01 1.40
C LEU A 117 4.51 -10.41 1.07
N VAL A 118 3.47 -10.47 0.24
CA VAL A 118 2.89 -11.75 -0.20
C VAL A 118 3.95 -12.61 -0.91
N LYS A 119 4.74 -11.99 -1.80
CA LYS A 119 5.84 -12.65 -2.50
C LYS A 119 6.91 -13.16 -1.53
N ASP A 120 7.34 -12.36 -0.57
CA ASP A 120 8.39 -12.73 0.38
C ASP A 120 7.94 -13.85 1.31
N VAL A 121 6.68 -13.79 1.79
CA VAL A 121 6.08 -14.87 2.58
C VAL A 121 6.04 -16.15 1.75
N PHE A 122 5.67 -16.06 0.48
CA PHE A 122 5.61 -17.21 -0.41
C PHE A 122 7.00 -17.84 -0.62
N VAL A 123 8.04 -17.04 -0.86
CA VAL A 123 9.43 -17.52 -0.99
C VAL A 123 9.90 -18.17 0.32
N PHE A 124 9.57 -17.59 1.46
CA PHE A 124 9.93 -18.13 2.76
C PHE A 124 9.33 -19.52 3.01
N PHE A 125 8.09 -19.77 2.56
CA PHE A 125 7.48 -21.11 2.64
C PHE A 125 8.06 -22.11 1.62
N GLN A 126 8.67 -21.63 0.53
CA GLN A 126 9.30 -22.48 -0.48
C GLN A 126 10.68 -22.98 -0.04
N GLU A 127 11.44 -22.20 0.74
CA GLU A 127 12.76 -22.60 1.23
C GLU A 127 12.66 -23.63 2.37
N ARG A 128 12.80 -24.92 2.03
CA ARG A 128 12.83 -26.04 3.00
C ARG A 128 14.14 -26.21 3.77
N SER A 129 15.17 -25.39 3.50
CA SER A 129 16.45 -25.46 4.24
C SER A 129 16.47 -24.47 5.40
N PRO A 130 17.06 -24.83 6.57
CA PRO A 130 17.23 -23.88 7.66
C PRO A 130 17.99 -22.65 7.12
N PRO A 131 17.49 -21.43 7.35
CA PRO A 131 18.05 -20.23 6.75
C PRO A 131 19.45 -20.03 7.31
N LYS A 132 20.48 -20.40 6.53
CA LYS A 132 21.85 -20.01 6.84
C LYS A 132 22.01 -18.48 6.77
N ASP A 133 21.10 -17.81 6.05
CA ASP A 133 20.94 -16.37 6.04
C ASP A 133 19.49 -15.97 6.35
N TYR A 134 19.28 -15.28 7.46
CA TYR A 134 18.00 -14.65 7.87
C TYR A 134 17.53 -13.52 6.93
N SER A 135 18.02 -13.50 5.69
CA SER A 135 17.78 -12.42 4.73
C SER A 135 16.29 -12.28 4.41
N ASN A 136 15.60 -13.38 4.10
CA ASN A 136 14.19 -13.36 3.71
C ASN A 136 13.25 -12.93 4.86
N ALA A 137 13.52 -13.36 6.08
CA ALA A 137 12.77 -12.92 7.26
C ALA A 137 12.92 -11.40 7.51
N ARG A 138 14.10 -10.85 7.24
CA ARG A 138 14.36 -9.40 7.33
C ARG A 138 13.54 -8.60 6.31
N TRP A 139 13.41 -9.11 5.09
CA TRP A 139 12.58 -8.49 4.03
C TRP A 139 11.09 -8.50 4.38
N ILE A 140 10.58 -9.62 4.92
CA ILE A 140 9.18 -9.71 5.40
C ILE A 140 8.93 -8.65 6.49
N LEU A 141 9.82 -8.56 7.48
CA LEU A 141 9.67 -7.60 8.58
C LEU A 141 9.76 -6.16 8.07
N PHE A 142 10.66 -5.87 7.13
CA PHE A 142 10.78 -4.57 6.50
C PHE A 142 9.50 -4.17 5.74
N ASN A 143 8.95 -5.07 4.93
CA ASN A 143 7.71 -4.83 4.19
C ASN A 143 6.51 -4.70 5.13
N PHE A 144 6.47 -5.43 6.23
CA PHE A 144 5.43 -5.29 7.25
C PHE A 144 5.47 -3.90 7.92
N ILE A 145 6.67 -3.43 8.30
CA ILE A 145 6.84 -2.08 8.85
C ILE A 145 6.47 -1.03 7.80
N LYS A 146 6.84 -1.23 6.53
CA LYS A 146 6.49 -0.32 5.42
C LYS A 146 4.97 -0.19 5.25
N ILE A 147 4.21 -1.28 5.43
CA ILE A 147 2.74 -1.27 5.45
C ILE A 147 2.21 -0.44 6.62
N ILE A 148 2.74 -0.64 7.83
CA ILE A 148 2.32 0.12 9.01
C ILE A 148 2.56 1.62 8.80
N ILE A 149 3.73 1.99 8.29
CA ILE A 149 4.08 3.38 8.00
C ILE A 149 3.14 3.97 6.94
N GLY A 150 2.90 3.26 5.84
CA GLY A 150 1.98 3.70 4.79
C GLY A 150 0.55 3.90 5.30
N TYR A 151 0.07 2.99 6.15
CA TYR A 151 -1.25 3.10 6.79
C TYR A 151 -1.32 4.29 7.76
N LEU A 152 -0.27 4.51 8.55
CA LEU A 152 -0.19 5.61 9.50
C LEU A 152 -0.15 6.97 8.78
N LEU A 153 0.60 7.08 7.67
CA LEU A 153 0.64 8.25 6.80
C LEU A 153 -0.74 8.56 6.21
N MET A 154 -1.44 7.53 5.75
CA MET A 154 -2.76 7.69 5.13
C MET A 154 -3.82 8.12 6.15
N THR A 155 -3.73 7.63 7.40
CA THR A 155 -4.72 7.90 8.45
C THR A 155 -4.44 9.19 9.23
N ASN A 156 -3.17 9.50 9.51
CA ASN A 156 -2.75 10.66 10.32
C ASN A 156 -2.20 11.81 9.47
N SER A 157 -2.62 11.90 8.21
CA SER A 157 -2.15 12.90 7.25
C SER A 157 -2.28 14.34 7.74
N LYS A 158 -3.27 14.66 8.60
CA LYS A 158 -3.43 15.98 9.24
C LYS A 158 -2.27 16.34 10.17
N GLN A 159 -1.84 15.41 11.01
CA GLN A 159 -0.76 15.66 11.98
C GLN A 159 0.55 15.89 11.25
N ILE A 160 0.77 15.15 10.16
CA ILE A 160 1.97 15.25 9.33
C ILE A 160 1.96 16.56 8.55
N ALA A 161 0.84 16.92 7.92
CA ALA A 161 0.70 18.20 7.23
C ALA A 161 0.92 19.39 8.19
N LYS A 162 0.37 19.32 9.40
CA LYS A 162 0.55 20.35 10.43
C LYS A 162 1.99 20.48 10.88
N PHE A 163 2.70 19.35 11.03
CA PHE A 163 4.11 19.34 11.41
C PHE A 163 5.03 19.90 10.31
N ILE A 164 4.70 19.64 9.04
CA ILE A 164 5.45 20.19 7.90
C ILE A 164 5.23 21.70 7.79
N GLU A 165 3.98 22.16 7.96
CA GLU A 165 3.64 23.58 7.89
C GLU A 165 4.21 24.37 9.08
N SER A 166 4.17 23.84 10.32
CA SER A 166 4.77 24.49 11.48
C SER A 166 6.28 24.68 11.31
N LYS A 167 6.98 23.69 10.71
CA LYS A 167 8.40 23.82 10.38
C LYS A 167 8.69 24.84 9.28
N LYS A 168 7.74 25.14 8.40
CA LYS A 168 7.89 26.19 7.38
C LYS A 168 7.81 27.56 8.03
N SER A 169 6.82 27.78 8.90
CA SER A 169 6.66 29.01 9.70
C SER A 169 7.91 29.30 10.56
N ASP A 170 8.47 28.28 11.23
CA ASP A 170 9.67 28.43 12.08
C ASP A 170 10.96 28.76 11.28
N ARG A 171 10.99 28.44 9.98
CA ARG A 171 12.14 28.76 9.11
C ARG A 171 12.04 30.15 8.50
N GLU A 172 10.84 30.61 8.19
CA GLU A 172 10.60 31.97 7.70
C GLU A 172 10.91 33.01 8.79
N ASP A 173 10.60 32.71 10.05
CA ASP A 173 10.89 33.60 11.19
C ASP A 173 12.39 33.69 11.57
N LYS A 174 13.18 32.65 11.22
CA LYS A 174 14.65 32.65 11.39
C LYS A 174 15.41 33.24 10.19
N GLY A 175 14.73 33.54 9.10
CA GLY A 175 15.32 34.14 7.89
C GLY A 175 15.31 35.67 7.88
N THR A 176 14.49 36.30 8.73
CA THR A 176 14.33 37.76 8.83
C THR A 176 15.18 38.40 9.94
N THR A 177 15.90 37.59 10.73
CA THR A 177 16.85 38.02 11.77
C THR A 177 18.32 37.78 11.38
N LYS A 178 18.68 38.04 10.12
CA LYS A 178 20.07 38.12 9.67
C LYS A 178 20.29 39.30 8.75
#